data_AF-A0AAW2WMB4-F1
#
_entry.id   AF-A0AAW2WMB4-F1
#
_cell.length_a   1.000
_cell.length_b   1.000
_cell.length_c   1.000
_cell.angle_alpha   90.00
_cell.angle_beta   90.00
_cell.angle_gamma   90.00
#
_symmetry.space_group_name_H-M   'P 1'
#
loop_
_entity.id
_entity.type
_entity.pdbx_description
1 polymer ?
#
loop_
_entity_poly.entity_id
_entity_poly.type
_entity_poly.pdbx_seq_one_letter_code
_entity_poly.pdbx_strand_id
1 'polypeptide(L)'
;MSLRQRPLPTRGRGPHAPPQQQPPPMLSEPFNIIPIHNLLTDHPSLRYPEVRAAAAALRSAGDLRKPPFTAWHDTMDLFDWLGLFFGFQADNVRNQREHLVLHLANSQMRLQPPPAAPDRLDPGVLRRFRVKLLKNYNSWCSYLGKRSQVRLPNRHNPDLQRRELLYVCLYLLIWGEAGNLRFTPECLCYIYHHIALELNYILDDHIDENTGQLFVPSTCKQFGFLNDVITPIYTTIKGEVARSRNGTAPHSAWRNYDDINEYFWSRRCFKRVKWPFDLSSNFFLVSGENRVGKTGFVEQRTFWNVFRSFDRLWILLILYFQAAAIVAWAGREYPWQALQSRDVQVQLLTIFITWAGLRFVQSILDAGTQYSLVTRDTKLLGIRMVLKSMVALTWGVVFGVLWEDLEPEEF
;
A
#
# COMPACT_ATOMS: atom_id res chain seq x y z
N MET A 1 -34.74 55.09 45.82
CA MET A 1 -35.36 55.73 44.63
C MET A 1 -35.86 54.63 43.69
N SER A 2 -37.18 54.53 43.58
CA SER A 2 -37.89 53.62 42.68
C SER A 2 -37.83 54.18 41.26
N LEU A 3 -37.27 53.42 40.30
CA LEU A 3 -37.33 53.76 38.89
C LEU A 3 -38.49 53.00 38.25
N ARG A 4 -39.61 53.73 38.09
CA ARG A 4 -40.79 53.36 37.29
C ARG A 4 -40.40 52.96 35.87
N GLN A 5 -40.90 51.81 35.42
CA GLN A 5 -41.00 51.46 34.00
C GLN A 5 -41.89 52.48 33.26
N ARG A 6 -41.42 52.99 32.12
CA ARG A 6 -42.25 53.73 31.15
C ARG A 6 -42.73 52.76 30.05
N PRO A 7 -43.98 52.86 29.58
CA PRO A 7 -44.51 52.00 28.52
C PRO A 7 -43.96 52.38 27.14
N LEU A 8 -43.78 51.37 26.29
CA LEU A 8 -43.44 51.51 24.87
C LEU A 8 -44.55 52.27 24.11
N PRO A 9 -44.23 53.27 23.28
CA PRO A 9 -45.20 53.84 22.36
C PRO A 9 -45.39 52.92 21.15
N THR A 10 -46.61 52.40 20.99
CA THR A 10 -47.12 51.82 19.74
C THR A 10 -47.21 52.93 18.69
N ARG A 11 -46.21 53.04 17.80
CA ARG A 11 -46.30 53.89 16.61
C ARG A 11 -46.77 53.04 15.42
N GLY A 12 -47.93 53.42 14.90
CA GLY A 12 -48.64 52.76 13.81
C GLY A 12 -47.84 52.68 12.51
N ARG A 13 -48.18 51.63 11.74
CA ARG A 13 -47.79 51.41 10.35
C ARG A 13 -48.15 52.62 9.48
N GLY A 14 -47.16 53.31 8.94
CA GLY A 14 -47.34 54.18 7.77
C GLY A 14 -47.34 53.35 6.48
N PRO A 15 -48.04 53.75 5.39
CA PRO A 15 -48.19 52.94 4.17
C PRO A 15 -46.93 52.82 3.30
N HIS A 16 -45.82 53.46 3.66
CA HIS A 16 -44.63 53.57 2.81
C HIS A 16 -43.31 53.34 3.58
N ALA A 17 -43.21 52.24 4.32
CA ALA A 17 -41.91 51.74 4.74
C ALA A 17 -41.28 50.98 3.55
N PRO A 18 -40.01 51.25 3.16
CA PRO A 18 -39.33 50.41 2.20
C PRO A 18 -39.32 48.97 2.74
N PRO A 19 -39.50 47.95 1.87
CA PRO A 19 -39.55 46.57 2.33
C PRO A 19 -38.29 46.28 3.14
N GLN A 20 -38.48 45.77 4.37
CA GLN A 20 -37.38 45.21 5.15
C GLN A 20 -36.60 44.27 4.23
N GLN A 21 -35.31 44.57 4.02
CA GLN A 21 -34.42 43.65 3.32
C GLN A 21 -34.60 42.29 3.98
N GLN A 22 -35.06 41.32 3.20
CA GLN A 22 -35.07 39.93 3.62
C GLN A 22 -33.67 39.61 4.16
N PRO A 23 -33.55 38.89 5.29
CA PRO A 23 -32.25 38.35 5.67
C PRO A 23 -31.68 37.64 4.44
N PRO A 24 -30.39 37.82 4.13
CA PRO A 24 -29.80 37.20 2.96
C PRO A 24 -30.20 35.72 2.92
N PRO A 25 -30.61 35.17 1.76
CA PRO A 25 -30.97 33.77 1.67
C PRO A 25 -29.83 32.98 2.31
N MET A 26 -30.16 32.09 3.25
CA MET A 26 -29.17 31.27 3.94
C MET A 26 -28.18 30.76 2.90
N LEU A 27 -26.93 31.25 2.96
CA LEU A 27 -25.89 30.92 2.02
C LEU A 27 -25.87 29.39 1.92
N SER A 28 -26.29 28.86 0.76
CA SER A 28 -26.29 27.44 0.50
C SER A 28 -24.89 26.92 0.80
N GLU A 29 -24.78 25.94 1.70
CA GLU A 29 -23.48 25.34 1.99
C GLU A 29 -22.86 24.84 0.67
N PRO A 30 -21.58 25.16 0.41
CA PRO A 30 -20.94 24.78 -0.84
C PRO A 30 -20.87 23.25 -0.96
N PHE A 31 -21.21 22.73 -2.13
CA PHE A 31 -21.08 21.33 -2.53
C PHE A 31 -20.33 21.21 -3.86
N ASN A 32 -19.77 20.05 -4.19
CA ASN A 32 -19.02 19.88 -5.43
C ASN A 32 -19.95 19.59 -6.63
N ILE A 33 -20.82 18.58 -6.53
CA ILE A 33 -21.71 18.11 -7.61
C ILE A 33 -23.17 18.00 -7.13
N ILE A 34 -23.44 17.51 -5.91
CA ILE A 34 -24.76 17.25 -5.34
C ILE A 34 -24.90 17.73 -3.87
N PRO A 35 -26.03 18.38 -3.50
CA PRO A 35 -26.23 18.94 -2.16
C PRO A 35 -26.72 17.89 -1.16
N ILE A 36 -25.81 17.02 -0.68
CA ILE A 36 -26.16 15.90 0.23
C ILE A 36 -26.49 16.38 1.65
N HIS A 37 -25.92 17.53 2.04
CA HIS A 37 -26.11 18.14 3.36
C HIS A 37 -27.54 18.68 3.54
N ASN A 38 -28.18 19.14 2.46
CA ASN A 38 -29.53 19.70 2.48
C ASN A 38 -30.44 19.00 1.45
N LEU A 39 -31.15 17.96 1.91
CA LEU A 39 -32.12 17.21 1.09
C LEU A 39 -33.37 18.01 0.72
N LEU A 40 -33.57 19.19 1.32
CA LEU A 40 -34.69 20.09 1.02
C LEU A 40 -34.33 21.11 -0.08
N THR A 41 -33.07 21.14 -0.55
CA THR A 41 -32.66 21.97 -1.68
C THR A 41 -33.34 21.48 -2.96
N ASP A 42 -33.94 22.39 -3.74
CA ASP A 42 -34.46 22.06 -5.06
C ASP A 42 -33.31 21.86 -6.07
N HIS A 43 -32.71 20.67 -6.04
CA HIS A 43 -31.62 20.30 -6.93
C HIS A 43 -32.00 19.07 -7.77
N PRO A 44 -31.76 19.06 -9.10
CA PRO A 44 -32.17 17.97 -9.98
C PRO A 44 -31.68 16.58 -9.57
N SER A 45 -30.48 16.49 -8.96
CA SER A 45 -29.92 15.21 -8.51
C SER A 45 -30.73 14.53 -7.40
N LEU A 46 -31.46 15.30 -6.57
CA LEU A 46 -32.27 14.77 -5.49
C LEU A 46 -33.61 14.20 -5.99
N ARG A 47 -33.95 14.39 -7.27
CA ARG A 47 -35.12 13.75 -7.90
C ARG A 47 -34.94 12.23 -8.03
N TYR A 48 -33.70 11.76 -8.14
CA TYR A 48 -33.38 10.34 -8.24
C TYR A 48 -33.50 9.66 -6.86
N PRO A 49 -34.38 8.64 -6.71
CA PRO A 49 -34.58 7.96 -5.43
C PRO A 49 -33.30 7.28 -4.92
N GLU A 50 -32.44 6.80 -5.80
CA GLU A 50 -31.18 6.14 -5.43
C GLU A 50 -30.18 7.08 -4.77
N VAL A 51 -30.15 8.35 -5.20
CA VAL A 51 -29.32 9.39 -4.59
C VAL A 51 -29.82 9.69 -3.18
N ARG A 52 -31.14 9.84 -3.00
CA ARG A 52 -31.75 10.02 -1.68
C ARG A 52 -31.53 8.81 -0.78
N ALA A 53 -31.65 7.60 -1.32
CA ALA A 53 -31.45 6.34 -0.61
C ALA A 53 -30.03 6.23 -0.06
N ALA A 54 -29.01 6.51 -0.89
CA ALA A 54 -27.62 6.48 -0.47
C ALA A 54 -27.31 7.58 0.56
N ALA A 55 -27.81 8.81 0.36
CA ALA A 55 -27.65 9.90 1.32
C ALA A 55 -28.32 9.61 2.67
N ALA A 56 -29.53 9.04 2.66
CA ALA A 56 -30.27 8.67 3.86
C ALA A 56 -29.57 7.55 4.65
N ALA A 57 -28.96 6.58 3.96
CA ALA A 57 -28.23 5.49 4.60
C ALA A 57 -27.02 5.99 5.44
N LEU A 58 -26.39 7.10 5.03
CA LEU A 58 -25.28 7.72 5.77
C LEU A 58 -25.72 8.42 7.06
N ARG A 59 -27.00 8.82 7.20
CA ARG A 59 -27.51 9.47 8.42
C ARG A 59 -27.77 8.51 9.57
N SER A 60 -27.38 7.24 9.45
CA SER A 60 -27.62 6.19 10.44
C SER A 60 -26.72 6.24 11.67
N ALA A 61 -26.17 7.39 12.07
CA ALA A 61 -25.22 7.52 13.19
C ALA A 61 -25.87 7.45 14.59
N GLY A 62 -27.21 7.52 14.70
CA GLY A 62 -27.98 7.93 15.88
C GLY A 62 -27.53 7.43 17.28
N ASP A 63 -27.35 6.13 17.46
CA ASP A 63 -27.00 5.48 18.75
C ASP A 63 -25.50 5.30 18.96
N LEU A 64 -24.66 5.71 18.00
CA LEU A 64 -23.21 5.66 18.18
C LEU A 64 -22.77 6.65 19.27
N ARG A 65 -21.76 6.23 20.05
CA ARG A 65 -21.09 7.11 21.00
C ARG A 65 -20.65 8.40 20.31
N LYS A 66 -20.99 9.55 20.93
CA LYS A 66 -20.66 10.88 20.40
C LYS A 66 -19.18 11.21 20.64
N PRO A 67 -18.54 11.95 19.73
CA PRO A 67 -17.16 12.38 19.88
C PRO A 67 -17.00 13.29 21.11
N PRO A 68 -15.89 13.18 21.86
CA PRO A 68 -15.76 13.82 23.18
C PRO A 68 -15.49 15.33 23.13
N PHE A 69 -14.92 15.85 22.04
CA PHE A 69 -14.40 17.23 21.99
C PHE A 69 -15.22 18.19 21.11
N THR A 70 -16.30 17.71 20.47
CA THR A 70 -17.09 18.52 19.54
C THR A 70 -18.57 18.26 19.74
N ALA A 71 -19.37 19.32 19.71
CA ALA A 71 -20.82 19.20 19.83
C ALA A 71 -21.39 18.42 18.63
N TRP A 72 -22.14 17.36 18.94
CA TRP A 72 -22.84 16.56 17.92
C TRP A 72 -24.14 17.25 17.52
N HIS A 73 -24.37 17.41 16.23
CA HIS A 73 -25.61 17.95 15.66
C HIS A 73 -26.38 16.86 14.92
N ASP A 74 -27.71 16.89 14.97
CA ASP A 74 -28.57 15.86 14.33
C ASP A 74 -28.47 15.84 12.79
N THR A 75 -27.86 16.87 12.20
CA THR A 75 -27.58 16.94 10.76
C THR A 75 -26.32 16.16 10.36
N MET A 76 -25.49 15.75 11.32
CA MET A 76 -24.23 15.05 11.08
C MET A 76 -24.45 13.58 10.72
N ASP A 77 -23.57 13.06 9.86
CA ASP A 77 -23.65 11.71 9.33
C ASP A 77 -22.44 10.83 9.74
N LEU A 78 -22.38 9.59 9.23
CA LEU A 78 -21.28 8.68 9.51
C LEU A 78 -19.90 9.22 9.07
N PHE A 79 -19.84 10.08 8.06
CA PHE A 79 -18.59 10.71 7.61
C PHE A 79 -18.12 11.77 8.60
N ASP A 80 -19.04 12.59 9.13
CA ASP A 80 -18.71 13.55 10.21
C ASP A 80 -18.25 12.81 11.47
N TRP A 81 -18.93 11.71 11.82
CA TRP A 81 -18.57 10.87 12.95
C TRP A 81 -17.14 10.34 12.85
N LEU A 82 -16.79 9.72 11.71
CA LEU A 82 -15.43 9.25 11.46
C LEU A 82 -14.42 10.41 11.40
N GLY A 83 -14.82 11.53 10.78
CA GLY A 83 -14.03 12.75 10.68
C GLY A 83 -13.58 13.28 12.04
N LEU A 84 -14.52 13.35 12.99
CA LEU A 84 -14.27 13.86 14.34
C LEU A 84 -13.45 12.89 15.19
N PHE A 85 -13.71 11.58 15.13
CA PHE A 85 -12.95 10.60 15.91
C PHE A 85 -11.51 10.43 15.44
N PHE A 86 -11.27 10.47 14.13
CA PHE A 86 -9.94 10.22 13.57
C PHE A 86 -9.19 11.48 13.13
N GLY A 87 -9.83 12.66 13.16
CA GLY A 87 -9.19 13.93 12.83
C GLY A 87 -8.93 14.13 11.33
N PHE A 88 -9.84 13.66 10.48
CA PHE A 88 -9.78 13.89 9.02
C PHE A 88 -10.11 15.35 8.67
N GLN A 89 -9.58 15.84 7.54
CA GLN A 89 -9.84 17.18 7.03
C GLN A 89 -11.32 17.33 6.61
N ALA A 90 -11.96 18.43 6.97
CA ALA A 90 -13.38 18.68 6.68
C ALA A 90 -13.70 18.62 5.17
N ASP A 91 -12.81 19.15 4.32
CA ASP A 91 -12.99 19.10 2.87
C ASP A 91 -12.86 17.68 2.31
N ASN A 92 -11.97 16.86 2.88
CA ASN A 92 -11.87 15.45 2.53
C ASN A 92 -13.16 14.70 2.89
N VAL A 93 -13.69 14.94 4.09
CA VAL A 93 -14.97 14.38 4.56
C VAL A 93 -16.11 14.72 3.59
N ARG A 94 -16.25 15.99 3.22
CA ARG A 94 -17.27 16.46 2.26
C ARG A 94 -17.11 15.80 0.89
N ASN A 95 -15.88 15.75 0.36
CA ASN A 95 -15.59 15.17 -0.96
C ASN A 95 -15.85 13.65 -1.00
N GLN A 96 -15.43 12.91 0.04
CA GLN A 96 -15.60 11.45 0.08
C GLN A 96 -17.04 11.04 0.34
N ARG A 97 -17.79 11.83 1.13
CA ARG A 97 -19.24 11.67 1.30
C ARG A 97 -19.93 11.66 -0.05
N GLU A 98 -19.66 12.68 -0.85
CA GLU A 98 -20.25 12.84 -2.16
C GLU A 98 -19.85 11.76 -3.15
N HIS A 99 -18.56 11.45 -3.19
CA HIS A 99 -18.04 10.38 -3.99
C HIS A 99 -18.73 9.03 -3.70
N LEU A 100 -18.93 8.69 -2.41
CA LEU A 100 -19.61 7.45 -2.04
C LEU A 100 -21.08 7.43 -2.46
N VAL A 101 -21.82 8.53 -2.22
CA VAL A 101 -23.23 8.64 -2.61
C VAL A 101 -23.40 8.42 -4.11
N LEU A 102 -22.56 9.05 -4.94
CA LEU A 102 -22.61 8.88 -6.39
C LEU A 102 -22.31 7.44 -6.84
N HIS A 103 -21.31 6.78 -6.24
CA HIS A 103 -20.99 5.38 -6.57
C HIS A 103 -22.11 4.42 -6.20
N LEU A 104 -22.69 4.58 -5.01
CA LEU A 104 -23.78 3.72 -4.53
C LEU A 104 -25.04 3.94 -5.37
N ALA A 105 -25.42 5.20 -5.62
CA ALA A 105 -26.58 5.53 -6.44
C ALA A 105 -26.44 4.97 -7.86
N ASN A 106 -25.32 5.23 -8.55
CA ASN A 106 -25.06 4.70 -9.89
C ASN A 106 -25.06 3.17 -9.93
N SER A 107 -24.52 2.51 -8.89
CA SER A 107 -24.54 1.05 -8.81
C SER A 107 -25.94 0.48 -8.58
N GLN A 108 -26.79 1.19 -7.83
CA GLN A 108 -28.18 0.82 -7.58
C GLN A 108 -29.05 1.02 -8.83
N MET A 109 -28.87 2.11 -9.57
CA MET A 109 -29.57 2.38 -10.83
C MET A 109 -29.32 1.31 -11.90
N ARG A 110 -28.20 0.58 -11.80
CA ARG A 110 -27.82 -0.50 -12.74
C ARG A 110 -28.36 -1.88 -12.34
N LEU A 111 -29.13 -1.99 -11.25
CA LEU A 111 -29.71 -3.27 -10.83
C LEU A 111 -30.75 -3.75 -11.85
N GLN A 112 -30.68 -5.03 -12.19
CA GLN A 112 -31.67 -5.73 -13.00
C GLN A 112 -32.08 -7.03 -12.30
N PRO A 113 -33.36 -7.20 -11.93
CA PRO A 113 -34.44 -6.21 -12.02
C PRO A 113 -34.23 -5.00 -11.07
N PRO A 114 -34.95 -3.88 -11.27
CA PRO A 114 -34.90 -2.74 -10.36
C PRO A 114 -35.25 -3.13 -8.91
N PRO A 115 -34.70 -2.43 -7.90
CA PRO A 115 -34.98 -2.72 -6.50
C PRO A 115 -36.45 -2.48 -6.16
N ALA A 116 -37.02 -3.36 -5.33
CA ALA A 116 -38.42 -3.25 -4.89
C ALA A 116 -38.73 -1.95 -4.13
N ALA A 117 -37.72 -1.38 -3.45
CA ALA A 117 -37.81 -0.10 -2.75
C ALA A 117 -36.63 0.81 -3.18
N PRO A 118 -36.80 1.65 -4.22
CA PRO A 118 -35.71 2.46 -4.77
C PRO A 118 -35.23 3.55 -3.80
N ASP A 119 -36.07 3.98 -2.86
CA ASP A 119 -35.74 4.95 -1.80
C ASP A 119 -34.90 4.35 -0.65
N ARG A 120 -34.58 3.04 -0.69
CA ARG A 120 -33.69 2.40 0.28
C ARG A 120 -32.46 1.83 -0.42
N LEU A 121 -31.30 1.97 0.22
CA LEU A 121 -30.06 1.41 -0.31
C LEU A 121 -30.08 -0.12 -0.23
N ASP A 122 -29.92 -0.76 -1.39
CA ASP A 122 -29.84 -2.22 -1.54
C ASP A 122 -28.58 -2.76 -0.82
N PRO A 123 -28.72 -3.70 0.13
CA PRO A 123 -27.59 -4.28 0.85
C PRO A 123 -26.59 -5.02 -0.07
N GLY A 124 -27.07 -5.57 -1.19
CA GLY A 124 -26.23 -6.23 -2.18
C GLY A 124 -25.31 -5.27 -2.93
N VAL A 125 -25.78 -4.06 -3.23
CA VAL A 125 -24.97 -2.97 -3.81
C VAL A 125 -23.81 -2.61 -2.88
N LEU A 126 -24.12 -2.32 -1.62
CA LEU A 126 -23.11 -1.97 -0.61
C LEU A 126 -22.10 -3.11 -0.41
N ARG A 127 -22.58 -4.35 -0.27
CA ARG A 127 -21.72 -5.52 -0.11
C ARG A 127 -20.75 -5.68 -1.29
N ARG A 128 -21.23 -5.59 -2.53
CA ARG A 128 -20.39 -5.69 -3.73
C ARG A 128 -19.36 -4.55 -3.78
N PHE A 129 -19.78 -3.33 -3.43
CA PHE A 129 -18.89 -2.18 -3.36
C PHE A 129 -17.77 -2.39 -2.34
N ARG A 130 -18.11 -2.78 -1.10
CA ARG A 130 -17.14 -3.09 -0.04
C ARG A 130 -16.17 -4.19 -0.43
N VAL A 131 -16.66 -5.31 -0.96
CA VAL A 131 -15.81 -6.43 -1.38
C VAL A 131 -14.82 -6.00 -2.46
N LYS A 132 -15.27 -5.18 -3.42
CA LYS A 132 -14.40 -4.64 -4.46
C LYS A 132 -13.37 -3.66 -3.89
N LEU A 133 -13.80 -2.72 -3.05
CA LEU A 133 -12.95 -1.68 -2.45
C LEU A 133 -11.85 -2.30 -1.57
N LEU A 134 -12.22 -3.26 -0.72
CA LEU A 134 -11.32 -3.87 0.27
C LEU A 134 -10.64 -5.15 -0.25
N LYS A 135 -10.72 -5.44 -1.55
CA LYS A 135 -10.11 -6.64 -2.16
C LYS A 135 -8.60 -6.69 -1.87
N ASN A 136 -7.92 -5.56 -2.05
CA ASN A 136 -6.47 -5.50 -1.81
C ASN A 136 -6.15 -5.72 -0.32
N TYR A 137 -6.83 -5.01 0.57
CA TYR A 137 -6.67 -5.18 2.01
C TYR A 137 -6.87 -6.63 2.50
N ASN A 138 -7.91 -7.30 2.01
CA ASN A 138 -8.16 -8.70 2.36
C ASN A 138 -7.04 -9.63 1.83
N SER A 139 -6.55 -9.36 0.61
CA SER A 139 -5.43 -10.11 0.02
C SER A 139 -4.14 -9.90 0.82
N TRP A 140 -3.84 -8.67 1.21
CA TRP A 140 -2.70 -8.31 2.06
C TRP A 140 -2.78 -8.97 3.45
N CYS A 141 -3.96 -8.96 4.08
CA CYS A 141 -4.18 -9.66 5.35
C CYS A 141 -3.93 -11.17 5.22
N SER A 142 -4.45 -11.79 4.14
CA SER A 142 -4.24 -13.22 3.85
C SER A 142 -2.77 -13.54 3.64
N TYR A 143 -2.07 -12.72 2.85
CA TYR A 143 -0.64 -12.89 2.60
C TYR A 143 0.19 -12.83 3.88
N LEU A 144 -0.09 -11.84 4.75
CA LEU A 144 0.61 -11.72 6.02
C LEU A 144 0.12 -12.70 7.09
N GLY A 145 -0.94 -13.49 6.83
CA GLY A 145 -1.60 -14.35 7.82
C GLY A 145 -2.13 -13.57 9.02
N LYS A 146 -2.68 -12.38 8.79
CA LYS A 146 -3.32 -11.53 9.79
C LYS A 146 -4.85 -11.61 9.64
N ARG A 147 -5.56 -11.65 10.77
CA ARG A 147 -7.03 -11.58 10.76
C ARG A 147 -7.47 -10.19 10.32
N SER A 148 -8.45 -10.13 9.43
CA SER A 148 -9.06 -8.86 9.01
C SER A 148 -9.72 -8.16 10.20
N GLN A 149 -9.55 -6.83 10.29
CA GLN A 149 -10.22 -6.01 11.30
C GLN A 149 -11.60 -5.53 10.84
N VAL A 150 -12.01 -5.90 9.63
CA VAL A 150 -13.37 -5.69 9.14
C VAL A 150 -14.27 -6.75 9.77
N ARG A 151 -14.79 -6.45 10.96
CA ARG A 151 -15.63 -7.35 11.78
C ARG A 151 -17.08 -7.04 11.51
N LEU A 152 -17.72 -7.84 10.67
CA LEU A 152 -19.15 -7.68 10.38
C LEU A 152 -20.00 -8.58 11.27
N PRO A 153 -21.16 -8.09 11.72
CA PRO A 153 -22.11 -8.91 12.45
C PRO A 153 -22.81 -9.91 11.50
N ASN A 154 -23.62 -10.79 12.07
CA ASN A 154 -24.39 -11.76 11.29
C ASN A 154 -25.36 -11.06 10.32
N ARG A 155 -25.75 -11.75 9.24
CA ARG A 155 -26.60 -11.24 8.16
C ARG A 155 -27.96 -10.69 8.64
N HIS A 156 -28.46 -11.22 9.75
CA HIS A 156 -29.75 -10.82 10.34
C HIS A 156 -29.65 -9.64 11.30
N ASN A 157 -28.43 -9.16 11.62
CA ASN A 157 -28.26 -8.03 12.52
C ASN A 157 -28.61 -6.71 11.79
N PRO A 158 -29.50 -5.87 12.37
CA PRO A 158 -29.89 -4.60 11.76
C PRO A 158 -28.73 -3.63 11.54
N ASP A 159 -27.67 -3.69 12.35
CA ASP A 159 -26.49 -2.83 12.26
C ASP A 159 -25.50 -3.25 11.17
N LEU A 160 -25.73 -4.36 10.47
CA LEU A 160 -24.84 -4.83 9.42
C LEU A 160 -24.57 -3.76 8.36
N GLN A 161 -25.63 -3.10 7.87
CA GLN A 161 -25.50 -2.08 6.83
C GLN A 161 -24.68 -0.88 7.32
N ARG A 162 -24.93 -0.44 8.56
CA ARG A 162 -24.17 0.64 9.22
C ARG A 162 -22.70 0.27 9.37
N ARG A 163 -22.41 -0.95 9.86
CA ARG A 163 -21.03 -1.42 10.06
C ARG A 163 -20.29 -1.59 8.74
N GLU A 164 -20.97 -2.06 7.69
CA GLU A 164 -20.41 -2.08 6.33
C GLU A 164 -20.10 -0.67 5.81
N LEU A 165 -21.01 0.29 5.98
CA LEU A 165 -20.79 1.69 5.60
C LEU A 165 -19.60 2.29 6.34
N LEU A 166 -19.50 2.11 7.66
CA LEU A 166 -18.38 2.63 8.44
C LEU A 166 -17.02 2.17 7.90
N TYR A 167 -16.85 0.88 7.57
CA TYR A 167 -15.59 0.38 7.01
C TYR A 167 -15.30 0.93 5.60
N VAL A 168 -16.34 1.14 4.79
CA VAL A 168 -16.21 1.73 3.44
C VAL A 168 -15.84 3.21 3.54
N CYS A 169 -16.58 3.99 4.34
CA CYS A 169 -16.33 5.40 4.59
C CYS A 169 -14.92 5.61 5.14
N LEU A 170 -14.50 4.79 6.12
CA LEU A 170 -13.17 4.84 6.71
C LEU A 170 -12.08 4.64 5.66
N TYR A 171 -12.23 3.65 4.76
CA TYR A 171 -11.25 3.42 3.70
C TYR A 171 -11.17 4.63 2.75
N LEU A 172 -12.31 5.19 2.36
CA LEU A 172 -12.37 6.34 1.46
C LEU A 172 -11.76 7.60 2.09
N LEU A 173 -11.98 7.83 3.38
CA LEU A 173 -11.37 8.94 4.12
C LEU A 173 -9.84 8.81 4.17
N ILE A 174 -9.34 7.60 4.50
CA ILE A 174 -7.91 7.29 4.49
C ILE A 174 -7.33 7.48 3.08
N TRP A 175 -8.00 6.96 2.05
CA TRP A 175 -7.59 7.14 0.66
C TRP A 175 -7.56 8.62 0.25
N GLY A 176 -8.56 9.38 0.69
CA GLY A 176 -8.71 10.81 0.40
C GLY A 176 -7.53 11.65 0.90
N GLU A 177 -7.01 11.33 2.09
CA GLU A 177 -5.88 12.04 2.70
C GLU A 177 -4.50 11.44 2.41
N ALA A 178 -4.43 10.22 1.86
CA ALA A 178 -3.15 9.54 1.61
C ALA A 178 -2.21 10.27 0.64
N GLY A 179 -2.72 11.11 -0.27
CA GLY A 179 -1.90 11.85 -1.24
C GLY A 179 -0.94 10.94 -2.01
N ASN A 180 0.37 11.18 -1.90
CA ASN A 180 1.41 10.39 -2.57
C ASN A 180 1.55 8.96 -2.02
N LEU A 181 1.06 8.66 -0.81
CA LEU A 181 1.07 7.29 -0.26
C LEU A 181 0.10 6.36 -1.01
N ARG A 182 -0.74 6.88 -1.92
CA ARG A 182 -1.56 6.04 -2.82
C ARG A 182 -0.70 5.15 -3.72
N PHE A 183 0.56 5.52 -3.96
CA PHE A 183 1.52 4.71 -4.69
C PHE A 183 2.17 3.59 -3.84
N THR A 184 1.83 3.51 -2.55
CA THR A 184 2.29 2.45 -1.63
C THR A 184 1.08 1.69 -1.06
N PRO A 185 0.41 0.86 -1.88
CA PRO A 185 -0.85 0.22 -1.49
C PRO A 185 -0.76 -0.67 -0.25
N GLU A 186 0.37 -1.34 0.01
CA GLU A 186 0.52 -2.16 1.21
C GLU A 186 0.76 -1.33 2.47
N CYS A 187 1.43 -0.18 2.32
CA CYS A 187 1.48 0.84 3.38
C CYS A 187 0.07 1.32 3.73
N LEU A 188 -0.76 1.56 2.72
CA LEU A 188 -2.15 1.96 2.94
C LEU A 188 -2.98 0.85 3.61
N CYS A 189 -2.75 -0.41 3.24
CA CYS A 189 -3.37 -1.56 3.91
C CYS A 189 -2.98 -1.65 5.38
N TYR A 190 -1.72 -1.36 5.73
CA TYR A 190 -1.26 -1.28 7.11
C TYR A 190 -1.97 -0.19 7.90
N ILE A 191 -2.06 1.03 7.36
CA ILE A 191 -2.78 2.16 7.98
C ILE A 191 -4.26 1.78 8.19
N TYR A 192 -4.91 1.27 7.14
CA TYR A 192 -6.31 0.84 7.22
C TYR A 192 -6.51 -0.27 8.26
N HIS A 193 -5.58 -1.23 8.36
CA HIS A 193 -5.66 -2.31 9.34
C HIS A 193 -5.75 -1.78 10.78
N HIS A 194 -4.88 -0.83 11.13
CA HIS A 194 -4.83 -0.29 12.47
C HIS A 194 -5.97 0.67 12.78
N ILE A 195 -6.37 1.52 11.84
CA ILE A 195 -7.51 2.42 12.06
C ILE A 195 -8.83 1.63 12.11
N ALA A 196 -8.97 0.55 11.33
CA ALA A 196 -10.11 -0.35 11.48
C ALA A 196 -10.13 -1.07 12.84
N LEU A 197 -8.95 -1.36 13.43
CA LEU A 197 -8.86 -1.87 14.80
C LEU A 197 -9.33 -0.82 15.81
N GLU A 198 -8.86 0.42 15.71
CA GLU A 198 -9.29 1.53 16.59
C GLU A 198 -10.78 1.82 16.44
N LEU A 199 -11.32 1.76 15.21
CA LEU A 199 -12.76 1.87 14.97
C LEU A 199 -13.52 0.79 15.75
N ASN A 200 -13.04 -0.46 15.76
CA ASN A 200 -13.68 -1.50 16.57
C ASN A 200 -13.60 -1.20 18.06
N TYR A 201 -12.50 -0.64 18.56
CA TYR A 201 -12.42 -0.23 19.97
C TYR A 201 -13.43 0.85 20.33
N ILE A 202 -13.69 1.80 19.43
CA ILE A 202 -14.74 2.81 19.64
C ILE A 202 -16.14 2.17 19.61
N LEU A 203 -16.39 1.27 18.65
CA LEU A 203 -17.70 0.60 18.50
C LEU A 203 -18.01 -0.38 19.64
N ASP A 204 -16.98 -1.02 20.19
CA ASP A 204 -17.10 -1.99 21.28
C ASP A 204 -16.95 -1.31 22.67
N ASP A 205 -16.95 0.03 22.73
CA ASP A 205 -16.77 0.84 23.95
C ASP A 205 -15.59 0.39 24.83
N HIS A 206 -14.47 0.08 24.18
CA HIS A 206 -13.27 -0.39 24.86
C HIS A 206 -12.73 0.66 25.84
N ILE A 207 -12.30 0.22 27.02
CA ILE A 207 -11.67 1.07 28.03
C ILE A 207 -10.16 1.00 27.86
N ASP A 208 -9.51 2.15 27.71
CA ASP A 208 -8.05 2.22 27.63
C ASP A 208 -7.45 1.96 29.01
N GLU A 209 -6.63 0.91 29.09
CA GLU A 209 -5.99 0.44 30.33
C GLU A 209 -5.12 1.53 30.99
N ASN A 210 -4.56 2.45 30.21
CA ASN A 210 -3.66 3.49 30.74
C ASN A 210 -4.42 4.66 31.37
N THR A 211 -5.58 5.02 30.82
CA THR A 211 -6.36 6.19 31.23
C THR A 211 -7.56 5.82 32.09
N GLY A 212 -8.02 4.57 32.05
CA GLY A 212 -9.26 4.12 32.69
C GLY A 212 -10.52 4.72 32.07
N GLN A 213 -10.39 5.41 30.92
CA GLN A 213 -11.49 6.04 30.20
C GLN A 213 -11.81 5.28 28.92
N LEU A 214 -12.97 5.56 28.32
CA LEU A 214 -13.30 5.01 27.02
C LEU A 214 -12.26 5.42 25.98
N PHE A 215 -11.84 4.46 25.16
CA PHE A 215 -10.81 4.65 24.14
C PHE A 215 -11.12 5.84 23.23
N VAL A 216 -10.11 6.67 23.00
CA VAL A 216 -10.11 7.80 22.07
C VAL A 216 -8.85 7.70 21.23
N PRO A 217 -8.92 7.72 19.89
CA PRO A 217 -7.74 7.69 19.04
C PRO A 217 -6.80 8.85 19.34
N SER A 218 -5.49 8.62 19.26
CA SER A 218 -4.49 9.69 19.40
C SER A 218 -4.64 10.78 18.33
N THR A 219 -5.25 10.44 17.19
CA THR A 219 -5.53 11.35 16.09
C THR A 219 -6.81 12.16 16.28
N CYS A 220 -7.56 12.01 17.38
CA CYS A 220 -8.79 12.75 17.69
C CYS A 220 -8.49 14.23 18.05
N LYS A 221 -7.97 14.96 17.08
CA LYS A 221 -7.63 16.38 17.12
C LYS A 221 -7.72 16.96 15.71
N GLN A 222 -7.73 18.29 15.60
CA GLN A 222 -7.80 18.95 14.30
C GLN A 222 -6.61 18.52 13.41
N PHE A 223 -6.93 17.97 12.23
CA PHE A 223 -5.95 17.43 11.28
C PHE A 223 -5.05 16.31 11.85
N GLY A 224 -5.53 15.59 12.86
CA GLY A 224 -4.73 14.57 13.54
C GLY A 224 -4.31 13.43 12.61
N PHE A 225 -5.19 12.96 11.72
CA PHE A 225 -4.83 11.91 10.76
C PHE A 225 -3.71 12.35 9.82
N LEU A 226 -3.83 13.54 9.22
CA LEU A 226 -2.80 14.10 8.34
C LEU A 226 -1.47 14.28 9.08
N ASN A 227 -1.48 14.87 10.27
CA ASN A 227 -0.26 15.23 11.00
C ASN A 227 0.44 14.03 11.65
N ASP A 228 -0.31 13.11 12.24
CA ASP A 228 0.26 12.02 13.03
C ASP A 228 0.42 10.73 12.22
N VAL A 229 -0.36 10.54 11.15
CA VAL A 229 -0.33 9.30 10.34
C VAL A 229 0.32 9.54 8.98
N ILE A 230 -0.18 10.47 8.18
CA ILE A 230 0.28 10.66 6.79
C ILE A 230 1.63 11.38 6.75
N THR A 231 1.78 12.47 7.51
CA THR A 231 2.97 13.33 7.47
C THR A 231 4.26 12.59 7.82
N PRO A 232 4.35 11.74 8.85
CA PRO A 232 5.60 11.04 9.18
C PRO A 232 6.10 10.10 8.07
N ILE A 233 5.19 9.42 7.39
CA ILE A 233 5.54 8.55 6.25
C ILE A 233 5.93 9.43 5.05
N TYR A 234 5.18 10.50 4.79
CA TYR A 234 5.48 11.44 3.71
C TYR A 234 6.84 12.11 3.89
N THR A 235 7.19 12.58 5.10
CA THR A 235 8.49 13.19 5.39
C THR A 235 9.63 12.19 5.21
N THR A 236 9.40 10.92 5.55
CA THR A 236 10.35 9.83 5.28
C THR A 236 10.58 9.65 3.78
N ILE A 237 9.51 9.54 2.97
CA ILE A 237 9.59 9.45 1.51
C ILE A 237 10.30 10.68 0.93
N LYS A 238 9.92 11.89 1.37
CA LYS A 238 10.53 13.15 0.94
C LYS A 238 12.03 13.20 1.25
N GLY A 239 12.43 12.71 2.42
CA GLY A 239 13.84 12.59 2.81
C GLY A 239 14.63 11.65 1.90
N GLU A 240 14.05 10.50 1.54
CA GLU A 240 14.67 9.57 0.59
C GLU A 240 14.79 10.15 -0.82
N VAL A 241 13.76 10.86 -1.30
CA VAL A 241 13.78 11.53 -2.60
C VAL A 241 14.86 12.62 -2.63
N ALA A 242 15.01 13.41 -1.57
CA ALA A 242 16.09 14.39 -1.48
C ALA A 242 17.48 13.72 -1.56
N ARG A 243 17.64 12.53 -0.96
CA ARG A 243 18.88 11.74 -1.02
C ARG A 243 19.17 11.14 -2.39
N SER A 244 18.14 10.96 -3.22
CA SER A 244 18.31 10.55 -4.62
C SER A 244 19.18 11.56 -5.42
N ARG A 245 19.32 12.81 -4.93
CA ARG A 245 20.02 13.90 -5.63
C ARG A 245 19.53 14.03 -7.07
N ASN A 246 18.22 14.00 -7.24
CA ASN A 246 17.55 14.03 -8.54
C ASN A 246 17.99 12.89 -9.50
N GLY A 247 18.19 11.69 -8.96
CA GLY A 247 18.60 10.50 -9.73
C GLY A 247 20.10 10.33 -9.94
N THR A 248 20.94 11.24 -9.42
CA THR A 248 22.40 11.14 -9.55
C THR A 248 23.05 10.29 -8.45
N ALA A 249 22.37 10.07 -7.32
CA ALA A 249 22.88 9.22 -6.26
C ALA A 249 22.78 7.73 -6.63
N PRO A 250 23.75 6.89 -6.20
CA PRO A 250 23.68 5.46 -6.44
C PRO A 250 22.40 4.87 -5.85
N HIS A 251 21.72 4.00 -6.61
CA HIS A 251 20.43 3.41 -6.22
C HIS A 251 20.47 2.56 -4.94
N SER A 252 21.64 2.27 -4.40
CA SER A 252 21.85 1.60 -3.12
C SER A 252 21.73 2.56 -1.91
N ALA A 253 21.91 3.86 -2.12
CA ALA A 253 22.05 4.86 -1.05
C ALA A 253 20.72 5.49 -0.60
N TRP A 254 19.62 5.20 -1.29
CA TRP A 254 18.28 5.73 -1.03
C TRP A 254 17.20 4.67 -1.33
N ARG A 255 16.03 4.82 -0.70
CA ARG A 255 14.85 3.95 -0.90
C ARG A 255 13.84 4.60 -1.84
N ASN A 256 13.34 3.88 -2.83
CA ASN A 256 12.22 4.31 -3.66
C ASN A 256 10.87 3.96 -2.99
N TYR A 257 9.76 4.43 -3.58
CA TYR A 257 8.40 4.08 -3.13
C TYR A 257 8.18 2.56 -3.09
N ASP A 258 8.76 1.82 -4.05
CA ASP A 258 8.65 0.36 -4.12
C ASP A 258 9.35 -0.32 -2.93
N ASP A 259 10.56 0.10 -2.58
CA ASP A 259 11.28 -0.42 -1.40
C ASP A 259 10.50 -0.11 -0.09
N ILE A 260 9.91 1.08 -0.01
CA ILE A 260 9.07 1.47 1.14
C ILE A 260 7.81 0.62 1.19
N ASN A 261 7.22 0.32 0.05
CA ASN A 261 6.01 -0.50 -0.07
C ASN A 261 6.30 -1.98 0.25
N GLU A 262 7.42 -2.52 -0.25
CA GLU A 262 7.94 -3.86 0.06
C GLU A 262 8.10 -4.08 1.57
N TYR A 263 8.50 -3.05 2.31
CA TYR A 263 8.59 -3.12 3.76
C TYR A 263 7.28 -3.58 4.43
N PHE A 264 6.13 -3.18 3.89
CA PHE A 264 4.80 -3.53 4.40
C PHE A 264 4.30 -4.91 3.92
N TRP A 265 5.03 -5.58 3.05
CA TRP A 265 4.85 -7.00 2.77
C TRP A 265 5.49 -7.91 3.83
N SER A 266 6.17 -7.35 4.83
CA SER A 266 6.78 -8.13 5.91
C SER A 266 6.02 -7.97 7.23
N ARG A 267 5.88 -9.06 7.99
CA ARG A 267 5.40 -9.03 9.39
C ARG A 267 6.26 -8.14 10.31
N ARG A 268 7.45 -7.72 9.86
CA ARG A 268 8.32 -6.78 10.58
C ARG A 268 7.68 -5.42 10.78
N CYS A 269 6.81 -4.96 9.87
CA CYS A 269 6.15 -3.65 10.00
C CYS A 269 5.42 -3.52 11.35
N PHE A 270 4.64 -4.54 11.75
CA PHE A 270 3.93 -4.57 13.04
C PHE A 270 4.84 -4.50 14.27
N LYS A 271 6.08 -4.98 14.18
CA LYS A 271 7.03 -4.98 15.32
C LYS A 271 7.87 -3.71 15.38
N ARG A 272 8.22 -3.15 14.22
CA ARG A 272 9.22 -2.09 14.08
C ARG A 272 8.57 -0.71 13.94
N VAL A 273 7.56 -0.58 13.08
CA VAL A 273 6.83 0.69 12.86
C VAL A 273 5.87 0.94 14.02
N LYS A 274 5.29 -0.14 14.56
CA LYS A 274 4.30 -0.15 15.66
C LYS A 274 3.06 0.68 15.32
N TRP A 275 2.11 0.70 16.25
CA TRP A 275 0.93 1.56 16.19
C TRP A 275 0.51 1.94 17.62
N PRO A 276 0.44 3.24 17.98
CA PRO A 276 0.84 4.43 17.21
C PRO A 276 2.30 4.39 16.74
N PHE A 277 2.65 5.25 15.78
CA PHE A 277 3.98 5.23 15.18
C PHE A 277 5.08 5.56 16.18
N ASP A 278 6.10 4.70 16.21
CA ASP A 278 7.35 4.97 16.91
C ASP A 278 8.30 5.71 15.97
N LEU A 279 8.30 7.05 16.04
CA LEU A 279 9.13 7.91 15.19
C LEU A 279 10.64 7.70 15.40
N SER A 280 11.03 7.05 16.50
CA SER A 280 12.42 6.64 16.75
C SER A 280 12.82 5.38 15.99
N SER A 281 11.86 4.67 15.39
CA SER A 281 12.13 3.44 14.67
C SER A 281 12.94 3.68 13.40
N ASN A 282 13.77 2.68 13.07
CA ASN A 282 14.68 2.70 11.92
C ASN A 282 14.00 2.97 10.57
N PHE A 283 12.68 2.80 10.48
CA PHE A 283 11.90 3.05 9.26
C PHE A 283 11.77 4.56 8.98
N PHE A 284 11.53 5.37 10.02
CA PHE A 284 11.35 6.82 9.93
C PHE A 284 12.67 7.60 10.03
N LEU A 285 13.76 6.95 10.43
CA LEU A 285 15.08 7.57 10.43
C LEU A 285 15.50 7.96 9.01
N VAL A 286 15.68 9.26 8.77
CA VAL A 286 16.16 9.80 7.49
C VAL A 286 17.70 9.74 7.40
N SER A 287 18.39 9.74 8.54
CA SER A 287 19.85 9.74 8.68
C SER A 287 20.31 8.84 9.85
N GLY A 288 21.46 8.16 9.69
CA GLY A 288 22.10 7.30 10.71
C GLY A 288 22.45 5.89 10.21
N GLU A 289 23.43 5.24 10.86
CA GLU A 289 23.91 3.88 10.51
C GLU A 289 22.83 2.79 10.70
N ASN A 290 21.88 3.01 11.60
CA ASN A 290 20.82 2.05 11.93
C ASN A 290 19.59 2.13 11.00
N ARG A 291 19.61 2.96 9.96
CA ARG A 291 18.49 3.12 9.02
C ARG A 291 18.13 1.80 8.33
N VAL A 292 16.84 1.56 8.11
CA VAL A 292 16.42 0.48 7.20
C VAL A 292 16.94 0.82 5.79
N GLY A 293 17.92 0.05 5.33
CA GLY A 293 18.46 0.14 3.98
C GLY A 293 17.45 -0.31 2.92
N LYS A 294 17.90 -0.34 1.67
CA LYS A 294 17.10 -0.86 0.56
C LYS A 294 16.73 -2.32 0.81
N THR A 295 15.44 -2.63 0.77
CA THR A 295 14.94 -4.00 0.67
C THR A 295 14.92 -4.39 -0.80
N GLY A 296 15.39 -5.58 -1.15
CA GLY A 296 15.41 -6.04 -2.54
C GLY A 296 16.71 -5.77 -3.31
N PHE A 297 16.63 -5.83 -4.64
CA PHE A 297 17.78 -5.88 -5.54
C PHE A 297 18.57 -4.57 -5.51
N VAL A 298 19.79 -4.64 -4.99
CA VAL A 298 20.76 -3.56 -5.11
C VAL A 298 21.53 -3.76 -6.41
N GLU A 299 21.11 -3.07 -7.46
CA GLU A 299 21.91 -3.00 -8.68
C GLU A 299 23.17 -2.15 -8.40
N GLN A 300 24.26 -2.81 -8.02
CA GLN A 300 25.56 -2.16 -8.02
C GLN A 300 25.97 -1.93 -9.48
N ARG A 301 26.04 -0.68 -9.95
CA ARG A 301 26.55 -0.38 -11.29
C ARG A 301 28.04 -0.74 -11.37
N THR A 302 28.34 -2.00 -11.65
CA THR A 302 29.68 -2.50 -11.96
C THR A 302 29.65 -3.17 -13.32
N PHE A 303 30.76 -3.11 -14.05
CA PHE A 303 30.92 -3.82 -15.33
C PHE A 303 30.59 -5.32 -15.18
N TRP A 304 30.93 -5.89 -14.02
CA TRP A 304 30.65 -7.28 -13.64
C TRP A 304 29.16 -7.66 -13.63
N ASN A 305 28.24 -6.70 -13.49
CA ASN A 305 26.81 -6.98 -13.61
C ASN A 305 26.39 -7.37 -15.03
N VAL A 306 27.10 -6.93 -16.07
CA VAL A 306 26.82 -7.36 -17.45
C VAL A 306 27.15 -8.85 -17.61
N PHE A 307 28.26 -9.29 -17.02
CA PHE A 307 28.64 -10.70 -17.02
C PHE A 307 27.66 -11.55 -16.22
N ARG A 308 27.22 -11.05 -15.05
CA ARG A 308 26.24 -11.74 -14.19
C ARG A 308 24.86 -11.86 -14.84
N SER A 309 24.36 -10.79 -15.43
CA SER A 309 22.99 -10.73 -15.97
C SER A 309 22.82 -11.60 -17.23
N PHE A 310 23.90 -11.81 -17.98
CA PHE A 310 23.91 -12.62 -19.19
C PHE A 310 24.83 -13.85 -19.05
N ASP A 311 24.88 -14.45 -17.86
CA ASP A 311 25.76 -15.58 -17.52
C ASP A 311 25.69 -16.72 -18.55
N ARG A 312 24.47 -17.11 -18.95
CA ARG A 312 24.26 -18.19 -19.91
C ARG A 312 24.81 -17.87 -21.30
N LEU A 313 24.75 -16.61 -21.71
CA LEU A 313 25.27 -16.16 -22.99
C LEU A 313 26.80 -16.24 -23.00
N TRP A 314 27.44 -15.74 -21.95
CA TRP A 314 28.90 -15.76 -21.86
C TRP A 314 29.46 -17.18 -21.77
N ILE A 315 28.83 -18.06 -20.98
CA ILE A 315 29.21 -19.47 -20.89
C ILE A 315 29.09 -20.13 -22.27
N LEU A 316 27.99 -19.91 -22.98
CA LEU A 316 27.80 -20.46 -24.32
C LEU A 316 28.90 -20.00 -25.29
N LEU A 317 29.17 -18.70 -25.33
CA LEU A 317 30.14 -18.11 -26.26
C LEU A 317 31.57 -18.61 -26.01
N ILE A 318 32.00 -18.69 -24.74
CA ILE A 318 33.35 -19.14 -24.39
C ILE A 318 33.53 -20.63 -24.73
N LEU A 319 32.56 -21.47 -24.37
CA LEU A 319 32.63 -22.91 -24.64
C LEU A 319 32.56 -23.20 -26.15
N TYR A 320 31.72 -22.48 -26.87
CA TYR A 320 31.66 -22.59 -28.33
C TYR A 320 32.97 -22.15 -28.98
N PHE A 321 33.57 -21.04 -28.52
CA PHE A 321 34.85 -20.58 -29.03
C PHE A 321 35.96 -21.60 -28.78
N GLN A 322 36.03 -22.19 -27.58
CA GLN A 322 36.99 -23.26 -27.27
C GLN A 322 36.77 -24.48 -28.18
N ALA A 323 35.52 -24.94 -28.34
CA ALA A 323 35.19 -26.06 -29.22
C ALA A 323 35.60 -25.80 -30.67
N ALA A 324 35.25 -24.61 -31.19
CA ALA A 324 35.56 -24.21 -32.55
C ALA A 324 37.07 -24.06 -32.76
N ALA A 325 37.80 -23.52 -31.78
CA ALA A 325 39.26 -23.40 -31.84
C ALA A 325 39.94 -24.77 -31.90
N ILE A 326 39.54 -25.72 -31.04
CA ILE A 326 40.06 -27.10 -31.05
C ILE A 326 39.82 -27.76 -32.40
N VAL A 327 38.60 -27.66 -32.93
CA VAL A 327 38.24 -28.25 -34.23
C VAL A 327 38.99 -27.58 -35.39
N ALA A 328 39.14 -26.26 -35.36
CA ALA A 328 39.86 -25.52 -36.40
C ALA A 328 41.36 -25.84 -36.41
N TRP A 329 41.97 -26.04 -35.25
CA TRP A 329 43.40 -26.35 -35.13
C TRP A 329 43.77 -27.74 -35.66
N ALA A 330 42.80 -28.63 -35.82
CA ALA A 330 43.01 -29.96 -36.42
C ALA A 330 43.36 -29.93 -37.92
N GLY A 331 43.23 -28.77 -38.58
CA GLY A 331 43.69 -28.56 -39.96
C GLY A 331 42.99 -29.41 -41.03
N ARG A 332 41.76 -29.87 -40.76
CA ARG A 332 40.95 -30.68 -41.70
C ARG A 332 40.13 -29.78 -42.62
N GLU A 333 39.84 -30.26 -43.83
CA GLU A 333 39.02 -29.54 -44.82
C GLU A 333 37.59 -29.29 -44.32
N TYR A 334 37.05 -30.23 -43.53
CA TYR A 334 35.72 -30.10 -42.93
C TYR A 334 35.69 -30.41 -41.42
N PRO A 335 34.89 -29.69 -40.62
CA PRO A 335 34.80 -29.88 -39.16
C PRO A 335 34.41 -31.29 -38.73
N TRP A 336 33.52 -31.97 -39.47
CA TRP A 336 33.08 -33.33 -39.12
C TRP A 336 34.17 -34.39 -39.30
N GLN A 337 35.19 -34.12 -40.13
CA GLN A 337 36.34 -35.01 -40.27
C GLN A 337 37.28 -34.87 -39.07
N ALA A 338 37.43 -33.66 -38.53
CA ALA A 338 38.18 -33.44 -37.30
C ALA A 338 37.53 -34.13 -36.09
N LEU A 339 36.20 -34.20 -36.04
CA LEU A 339 35.46 -34.87 -34.96
C LEU A 339 35.59 -36.40 -34.95
N GLN A 340 36.13 -37.01 -36.01
CA GLN A 340 36.35 -38.46 -36.06
C GLN A 340 37.65 -38.89 -35.37
N SER A 341 38.62 -38.00 -35.17
CA SER A 341 39.87 -38.36 -34.50
C SER A 341 39.66 -38.41 -32.98
N ARG A 342 40.21 -39.47 -32.37
CA ARG A 342 40.15 -39.68 -30.93
C ARG A 342 40.83 -38.53 -30.17
N ASP A 343 41.93 -38.02 -30.68
CA ASP A 343 42.69 -36.94 -30.04
C ASP A 343 41.88 -35.64 -29.95
N VAL A 344 41.15 -35.28 -31.02
CA VAL A 344 40.27 -34.10 -31.03
C VAL A 344 39.07 -34.32 -30.10
N GLN A 345 38.53 -35.54 -30.01
CA GLN A 345 37.47 -35.86 -29.06
C GLN A 345 37.93 -35.70 -27.61
N VAL A 346 39.12 -36.18 -27.26
CA VAL A 346 39.71 -36.01 -25.91
C VAL A 346 39.97 -34.53 -25.62
N GLN A 347 40.50 -33.77 -26.58
CA GLN A 347 40.67 -32.33 -26.44
C GLN A 347 39.33 -31.60 -26.27
N LEU A 348 38.26 -32.01 -26.95
CA LEU A 348 36.93 -31.43 -26.77
C LEU A 348 36.35 -31.66 -25.37
N LEU A 349 36.74 -32.72 -24.67
CA LEU A 349 36.30 -32.93 -23.28
C LEU A 349 36.80 -31.84 -22.32
N THR A 350 37.87 -31.10 -22.68
CA THR A 350 38.35 -29.94 -21.90
C THR A 350 37.29 -28.84 -21.78
N ILE A 351 36.28 -28.81 -22.64
CA ILE A 351 35.12 -27.91 -22.53
C ILE A 351 34.39 -28.10 -21.20
N PHE A 352 34.31 -29.33 -20.67
CA PHE A 352 33.66 -29.60 -19.39
C PHE A 352 34.46 -29.03 -18.21
N ILE A 353 35.78 -29.06 -18.29
CA ILE A 353 36.69 -28.42 -17.32
C ILE A 353 36.49 -26.91 -17.35
N THR A 354 36.51 -26.30 -18.54
CA THR A 354 36.27 -24.86 -18.70
C THR A 354 34.87 -24.47 -18.21
N TRP A 355 33.83 -25.28 -18.47
CA TRP A 355 32.48 -25.05 -17.98
C TRP A 355 32.43 -25.04 -16.45
N ALA A 356 33.10 -25.99 -15.79
CA ALA A 356 33.18 -26.04 -14.33
C ALA A 356 33.89 -24.79 -13.76
N GLY A 357 35.00 -24.38 -14.38
CA GLY A 357 35.71 -23.14 -14.03
C GLY A 357 34.83 -21.89 -14.17
N LEU A 358 34.10 -21.76 -15.28
CA LEU A 358 33.17 -20.64 -15.51
C LEU A 358 32.02 -20.63 -14.49
N ARG A 359 31.49 -21.81 -14.11
CA ARG A 359 30.48 -21.94 -13.06
C ARG A 359 31.02 -21.54 -11.69
N PHE A 360 32.28 -21.85 -11.41
CA PHE A 360 32.93 -21.42 -10.17
C PHE A 360 33.11 -19.90 -10.12
N VAL A 361 33.63 -19.29 -11.19
CA VAL A 361 33.75 -17.82 -11.32
C VAL A 361 32.39 -17.14 -11.18
N GLN A 362 31.34 -17.69 -11.80
CA GLN A 362 29.97 -17.19 -11.64
C GLN A 362 29.52 -17.25 -10.17
N SER A 363 29.82 -18.34 -9.46
CA SER A 363 29.45 -18.48 -8.06
C SER A 363 30.15 -17.45 -7.17
N ILE A 364 31.41 -17.12 -7.46
CA ILE A 364 32.15 -16.04 -6.79
C ILE A 364 31.52 -14.68 -7.07
N LEU A 365 31.16 -14.40 -8.33
CA LEU A 365 30.50 -13.16 -8.74
C LEU A 365 29.11 -13.00 -8.08
N ASP A 366 28.32 -14.07 -8.03
CA ASP A 366 27.04 -14.10 -7.31
C ASP A 366 27.27 -13.81 -5.81
N ALA A 367 28.27 -14.44 -5.20
CA ALA A 367 28.62 -14.21 -3.80
C ALA A 367 29.05 -12.75 -3.54
N GLY A 368 29.96 -12.20 -4.34
CA GLY A 368 30.47 -10.84 -4.17
C GLY A 368 29.40 -9.75 -4.38
N THR A 369 28.55 -9.91 -5.39
CA THR A 369 27.49 -8.93 -5.71
C THR A 369 26.30 -9.01 -4.75
N GLN A 370 25.95 -10.21 -4.28
CA GLN A 370 24.80 -10.42 -3.39
C GLN A 370 25.18 -10.57 -1.91
N TYR A 371 26.46 -10.47 -1.53
CA TYR A 371 26.90 -10.54 -0.13
C TYR A 371 26.15 -9.55 0.76
N SER A 372 25.90 -8.33 0.25
CA SER A 372 25.14 -7.29 0.98
C SER A 372 23.67 -7.66 1.23
N LEU A 373 23.11 -8.62 0.48
CA LEU A 373 21.74 -9.12 0.62
C LEU A 373 21.64 -10.32 1.57
N VAL A 374 22.77 -10.92 1.94
CA VAL A 374 22.84 -11.99 2.94
C VAL A 374 22.68 -11.35 4.32
N THR A 375 21.43 -11.19 4.74
CA THR A 375 21.06 -10.76 6.08
C THR A 375 20.71 -11.96 6.93
N ARG A 376 20.57 -11.75 8.24
CA ARG A 376 20.24 -12.78 9.24
C ARG A 376 18.99 -13.63 8.89
N ASP A 377 18.13 -13.10 8.01
CA ASP A 377 16.86 -13.69 7.59
C ASP A 377 16.91 -14.39 6.20
N THR A 378 17.99 -14.25 5.43
CA THR A 378 18.18 -14.91 4.12
C THR A 378 19.29 -15.97 4.17
N LYS A 379 19.41 -16.70 5.29
CA LYS A 379 20.43 -17.76 5.48
C LYS A 379 20.40 -18.81 4.37
N LEU A 380 19.22 -19.17 3.87
CA LEU A 380 19.05 -20.09 2.74
C LEU A 380 19.70 -19.58 1.45
N LEU A 381 19.72 -18.27 1.23
CA LEU A 381 20.40 -17.67 0.08
C LEU A 381 21.93 -17.84 0.21
N GLY A 382 22.47 -17.58 1.40
CA GLY A 382 23.89 -17.82 1.70
C GLY A 382 24.28 -19.30 1.54
N ILE A 383 23.47 -20.23 2.06
CA ILE A 383 23.70 -21.67 1.88
C ILE A 383 23.69 -22.06 0.40
N ARG A 384 22.72 -21.53 -0.37
CA ARG A 384 22.63 -21.78 -1.81
C ARG A 384 23.88 -21.29 -2.57
N MET A 385 24.47 -20.16 -2.18
CA MET A 385 25.70 -19.65 -2.77
C MET A 385 26.88 -20.58 -2.51
N VAL A 386 27.06 -21.03 -1.26
CA VAL A 386 28.13 -21.96 -0.89
C VAL A 386 28.00 -23.28 -1.65
N LEU A 387 26.78 -23.82 -1.73
CA LEU A 387 26.52 -25.09 -2.41
C LEU A 387 26.84 -25.02 -3.91
N LYS A 388 26.50 -23.90 -4.58
CA LYS A 388 26.86 -23.67 -5.99
C LYS A 388 28.37 -23.72 -6.20
N SER A 389 29.15 -23.07 -5.32
CA SER A 389 30.61 -23.07 -5.40
C SER A 389 31.19 -24.47 -5.21
N MET A 390 30.70 -25.21 -4.21
CA MET A 390 31.15 -26.58 -3.97
C MET A 390 30.87 -27.50 -5.15
N VAL A 391 29.65 -27.47 -5.70
CA VAL A 391 29.27 -28.31 -6.84
C VAL A 391 30.12 -27.99 -8.07
N ALA A 392 30.41 -26.71 -8.34
CA ALA A 392 31.29 -26.32 -9.45
C ALA A 392 32.72 -26.84 -9.27
N LEU A 393 33.28 -26.76 -8.05
CA LEU A 393 34.60 -27.32 -7.74
C LEU A 393 34.64 -28.83 -7.88
N THR A 394 33.62 -29.54 -7.37
CA THR A 394 33.54 -31.00 -7.50
C THR A 394 33.52 -31.43 -8.96
N TRP A 395 32.73 -30.78 -9.81
CA TRP A 395 32.73 -31.06 -11.25
C TRP A 395 34.08 -30.74 -11.91
N GLY A 396 34.75 -29.67 -11.50
CA GLY A 396 36.09 -29.35 -12.01
C GLY A 396 37.11 -30.45 -11.71
N VAL A 397 37.11 -30.97 -10.47
CA VAL A 397 37.98 -32.09 -10.08
C VAL A 397 37.61 -33.37 -10.83
N VAL A 398 36.32 -33.72 -10.89
CA VAL A 398 35.86 -34.93 -11.58
C VAL A 398 36.22 -34.91 -13.07
N PHE A 399 36.00 -33.79 -13.76
CA PHE A 399 36.35 -33.67 -15.17
C PHE A 399 37.86 -33.61 -15.40
N GLY A 400 38.63 -33.04 -14.47
CA GLY A 400 40.10 -33.06 -14.52
C GLY A 400 40.64 -34.49 -14.43
N VAL A 401 40.23 -35.25 -13.41
CA VAL A 401 40.65 -36.65 -13.23
C VAL A 401 40.22 -37.52 -14.41
N LEU A 402 38.96 -37.40 -14.86
CA LEU A 402 38.50 -38.14 -16.03
C LEU A 402 39.27 -37.78 -17.30
N TRP A 403 39.73 -36.54 -17.44
CA TRP A 403 40.51 -36.12 -18.60
C TRP A 403 41.93 -36.70 -18.54
N GLU A 404 42.58 -36.68 -17.38
CA GLU A 404 43.89 -37.33 -17.16
C GLU A 404 43.83 -38.84 -17.45
N ASP A 405 42.78 -39.54 -17.02
CA ASP A 405 42.58 -40.97 -17.30
C ASP A 405 42.37 -41.29 -18.79
N LEU A 406 41.96 -40.29 -19.59
CA LEU A 406 41.70 -40.42 -21.03
C LEU A 406 42.89 -40.00 -21.90
N GLU A 407 43.87 -39.28 -21.35
CA GLU A 407 45.10 -38.90 -22.02
C GLU A 407 46.06 -40.10 -21.96
N PRO A 408 46.37 -40.77 -23.09
CA PRO A 408 47.35 -41.85 -23.07
C PRO A 408 48.73 -41.25 -22.73
N GLU A 409 49.45 -41.84 -21.77
CA GLU A 409 50.84 -41.49 -21.51
C GLU A 409 51.66 -41.60 -22.81
N GLU A 410 51.98 -40.47 -23.43
CA GLU A 410 53.05 -40.39 -24.42
C GLU A 410 54.38 -40.48 -23.66
N PHE A 411 55.01 -41.66 -23.74
CA PHE A 411 56.44 -41.87 -23.48
C PHE A 411 57.24 -41.84 -24.77
#